data_AF-A0A0F5JSL0-F1
#
_entry.id   AF-A0A0F5JSL0-F1
#
_cell.length_a   1.000
_cell.length_b   1.000
_cell.length_c   1.000
_cell.angle_alpha   90.00
_cell.angle_beta   90.00
_cell.angle_gamma   90.00
#
_symmetry.space_group_name_H-M   'P 1'
#
loop_
_entity.id
_entity.type
_entity.pdbx_description
1 polymer ?
#
loop_
_entity_poly.entity_id
_entity_poly.type
_entity_poly.pdbx_seq_one_letter_code
_entity_poly.pdbx_strand_id
1 'polypeptide(L)'
;FSSNSGAAIIRAALDGLGIANVPAYYSDRVIANGSLVRILEDWRSIEESIFYIVYPTGRHMPVRVRRLIGYLQDTLKSAAN
;
A
#
# COMPACT_ATOMS: atom_id res chain seq x y z
N PHE A 1 -3.98 2.86 20.38
CA PHE A 1 -2.98 1.89 19.88
C PHE A 1 -2.03 2.63 18.94
N SER A 2 -0.73 2.34 18.96
CA SER A 2 0.25 2.92 18.03
C SER A 2 1.24 1.86 17.54
N SER A 3 1.62 1.92 16.27
CA SER A 3 2.55 1.00 15.63
C SER A 3 3.17 1.64 14.39
N ASN A 4 4.33 1.15 13.96
CA ASN A 4 5.00 1.54 12.72
C ASN A 4 4.70 0.58 11.54
N SER A 5 3.75 -0.35 11.72
CA SER A 5 3.35 -1.33 10.71
C SER A 5 1.88 -1.15 10.33
N GLY A 6 1.60 -0.89 9.06
CA GLY A 6 0.23 -0.77 8.55
C GLY A 6 -0.61 -2.03 8.77
N ALA A 7 0.01 -3.22 8.70
CA ALA A 7 -0.67 -4.48 8.98
C ALA A 7 -1.11 -4.60 10.44
N ALA A 8 -0.28 -4.12 11.38
CA ALA A 8 -0.64 -4.11 12.81
C ALA A 8 -1.76 -3.09 13.09
N ILE A 9 -1.76 -1.95 12.40
CA ILE A 9 -2.83 -0.94 12.50
C ILE A 9 -4.17 -1.51 11.99
N ILE A 10 -4.18 -2.21 10.86
CA ILE A 10 -5.39 -2.90 10.37
C ILE A 10 -5.89 -3.95 11.36
N ARG A 11 -4.98 -4.74 11.94
CA ARG A 11 -5.36 -5.73 12.94
C ARG A 11 -6.02 -5.08 14.16
N ALA A 12 -5.45 -3.99 14.66
CA ALA A 12 -6.05 -3.23 15.76
C ALA A 12 -7.45 -2.68 15.42
N ALA A 13 -7.67 -2.21 14.20
CA ALA A 13 -9.00 -1.77 13.76
C ALA A 13 -10.01 -2.94 13.71
N LEU A 14 -9.60 -4.11 13.20
CA LEU A 14 -10.43 -5.33 13.21
C LEU A 14 -10.78 -5.79 14.62
N ASP A 15 -9.87 -5.63 15.57
CA ASP A 15 -10.08 -5.96 16.98
C ASP A 15 -10.90 -4.87 17.72
N GLY A 16 -11.36 -3.84 17.03
CA GLY A 16 -12.25 -2.80 17.58
C GLY A 16 -11.54 -1.68 18.35
N LEU A 17 -10.21 -1.52 18.20
CA LEU A 17 -9.44 -0.53 18.96
C LEU A 17 -9.54 0.90 18.39
N GLY A 18 -10.29 1.10 17.30
CA GLY A 18 -10.58 2.43 16.73
C GLY A 18 -10.54 2.47 15.19
N ILE A 19 -10.27 3.68 14.66
CA ILE A 19 -10.21 3.98 13.23
C ILE A 19 -8.76 3.86 12.73
N ALA A 20 -8.56 3.32 11.53
CA ALA A 20 -7.28 3.25 10.85
C ALA A 20 -7.23 4.17 9.62
N ASN A 21 -6.19 4.99 9.52
CA ASN A 21 -5.83 5.68 8.29
C ASN A 21 -4.56 5.05 7.74
N VAL A 22 -4.71 4.25 6.69
CA VAL A 22 -3.62 3.52 6.02
C VAL A 22 -3.84 3.56 4.51
N PRO A 23 -2.79 3.39 3.70
CA PRO A 23 -2.96 3.19 2.27
C PRO A 23 -3.95 2.05 1.95
N ALA A 24 -4.76 2.21 0.91
CA ALA A 24 -5.88 1.32 0.59
C ALA A 24 -5.48 -0.16 0.46
N TYR A 25 -4.29 -0.45 -0.08
CA TYR A 25 -3.80 -1.82 -0.24
C TYR A 25 -3.69 -2.62 1.07
N TYR A 26 -3.63 -1.96 2.24
CA TYR A 26 -3.70 -2.64 3.54
C TYR A 26 -5.13 -3.09 3.89
N SER A 27 -6.14 -2.35 3.45
CA SER A 27 -7.54 -2.52 3.84
C SER A 27 -8.42 -3.18 2.78
N ASP A 28 -8.00 -3.22 1.51
CA ASP A 28 -8.87 -3.66 0.40
C ASP A 28 -9.54 -5.02 0.64
N ARG A 29 -8.80 -6.02 1.15
CA ARG A 29 -9.35 -7.35 1.44
C ARG A 29 -10.39 -7.35 2.56
N VAL A 30 -10.14 -6.57 3.62
CA VAL A 30 -11.00 -6.54 4.82
C VAL A 30 -12.18 -5.60 4.65
N ILE A 31 -12.10 -4.67 3.70
CA ILE A 31 -13.25 -3.90 3.23
C ILE A 31 -14.10 -4.77 2.30
N ALA A 32 -13.48 -5.48 1.35
CA ALA A 32 -14.20 -6.32 0.39
C ALA A 32 -15.01 -7.44 1.06
N ASN A 33 -14.54 -7.97 2.20
CA ASN A 33 -15.26 -8.99 2.97
C ASN A 33 -16.18 -8.42 4.07
N GLY A 34 -16.29 -7.09 4.17
CA GLY A 34 -17.17 -6.40 5.14
C GLY A 34 -16.68 -6.39 6.58
N SER A 35 -15.47 -6.86 6.88
CA SER A 35 -14.92 -6.83 8.25
C SER A 35 -14.59 -5.41 8.71
N LEU A 36 -14.24 -4.53 7.78
CA LEU A 36 -14.10 -3.09 7.98
C LEU A 36 -14.94 -2.34 6.95
N VAL A 37 -15.28 -1.10 7.26
CA VAL A 37 -15.98 -0.18 6.36
C VAL A 37 -15.16 1.09 6.16
N ARG A 38 -15.25 1.70 4.98
CA ARG A 38 -14.71 3.05 4.77
C ARG A 38 -15.61 4.04 5.49
N ILE A 39 -14.98 5.08 6.04
CA ILE A 39 -15.67 6.20 6.67
C ILE A 39 -15.03 7.49 6.16
N LEU A 40 -15.72 8.62 6.33
CA LEU A 40 -15.24 9.94 5.88
C LEU A 40 -14.90 9.94 4.38
N GLU A 41 -15.70 9.29 3.54
CA GLU A 41 -15.42 9.13 2.10
C GLU A 41 -15.33 10.44 1.31
N ASP A 42 -15.96 11.50 1.83
CA ASP A 42 -15.88 12.87 1.32
C ASP A 42 -14.50 13.51 1.58
N TRP A 43 -13.70 12.93 2.46
CA TRP A 43 -12.39 13.42 2.87
C TRP A 43 -11.31 12.57 2.23
N ARG A 44 -10.67 13.12 1.18
CA ARG A 44 -9.56 12.46 0.50
C ARG A 44 -8.23 13.07 0.93
N SER A 45 -7.24 12.22 1.15
CA SER A 45 -5.86 12.69 1.24
C SER A 45 -5.48 13.34 -0.09
N ILE A 46 -4.88 14.53 -0.01
CA ILE A 46 -4.44 15.29 -1.20
C ILE A 46 -3.19 14.65 -1.82
N GLU A 47 -2.47 13.83 -1.05
CA GLU A 47 -1.24 13.18 -1.50
C GLU A 47 -1.51 11.87 -2.24
N GLU A 48 -1.07 11.80 -3.50
CA GLU A 48 -0.97 10.54 -4.23
C GLU A 48 0.02 9.62 -3.52
N SER A 49 -0.41 8.39 -3.22
CA SER A 49 0.48 7.36 -2.70
C SER A 49 1.39 6.85 -3.82
N ILE A 50 2.53 7.52 -4.02
CA ILE A 50 3.51 7.14 -5.04
C ILE A 50 4.44 6.07 -4.46
N PHE A 51 4.54 4.93 -5.14
CA PHE A 51 5.57 3.92 -4.86
C PHE A 51 6.81 4.19 -5.69
N TYR A 52 7.96 4.18 -5.02
CA TYR A 52 9.27 4.35 -5.66
C TYR A 52 10.05 3.05 -5.64
N ILE A 53 10.69 2.73 -6.77
CA ILE A 53 11.74 1.71 -6.82
C ILE A 53 13.07 2.44 -6.63
N VAL A 54 13.75 2.17 -5.52
CA VAL A 54 15.03 2.79 -5.18
C VAL A 54 16.15 1.76 -5.33
N TYR A 55 17.19 2.11 -6.08
CA TYR A 55 18.39 1.28 -6.26
C TYR A 55 19.63 2.17 -6.33
N PRO A 56 20.83 1.65 -5.99
CA PRO A 56 22.06 2.43 -6.03
C PRO A 56 22.38 2.93 -7.44
N THR A 57 22.76 4.20 -7.56
CA THR A 57 23.25 4.76 -8.81
C THR A 57 24.61 4.15 -9.13
N GLY A 58 24.69 3.35 -10.19
CA GLY A 58 25.92 2.67 -10.61
C GLY A 58 26.03 2.61 -12.12
N ARG A 59 27.27 2.58 -12.64
CA ARG A 59 27.57 2.64 -14.07
C ARG A 59 26.94 1.50 -14.89
N HIS A 60 26.69 0.34 -14.25
CA HIS A 60 26.06 -0.82 -14.88
C HIS A 60 24.98 -1.41 -13.96
N MET A 61 23.71 -1.18 -14.29
CA MET A 61 22.60 -1.90 -13.66
C MET A 61 22.53 -3.35 -14.18
N PRO A 62 22.63 -4.37 -13.32
CA PRO A 62 22.57 -5.78 -13.73
C PRO A 62 21.27 -6.10 -14.49
N VAL A 63 21.36 -6.93 -15.53
CA VAL A 63 20.21 -7.32 -16.37
C VAL A 63 19.05 -7.88 -15.53
N ARG A 64 19.35 -8.70 -14.51
CA ARG A 64 18.33 -9.25 -13.59
C ARG A 64 17.54 -8.15 -12.86
N VAL A 65 18.20 -7.07 -12.44
CA VAL A 65 17.56 -5.95 -11.74
C VAL A 65 16.68 -5.19 -12.73
N ARG A 66 17.18 -4.91 -13.94
CA ARG A 66 16.40 -4.25 -15.00
C ARG A 66 15.14 -5.03 -15.37
N ARG A 67 15.25 -6.36 -15.50
CA ARG A 67 14.12 -7.26 -15.76
C ARG A 67 13.11 -7.26 -14.61
N LEU A 68 13.58 -7.30 -13.37
CA LEU A 68 12.72 -7.21 -12.19
C LEU A 68 11.98 -5.86 -12.13
N ILE A 69 12.67 -4.75 -12.38
CA ILE A 69 12.05 -3.42 -12.43
C ILE A 69 10.94 -3.38 -13.48
N GLY A 70 11.20 -3.85 -14.70
CA GLY A 70 10.18 -3.92 -15.76
C GLY A 70 8.97 -4.76 -15.33
N TYR A 71 9.21 -5.97 -14.79
CA TYR A 71 8.14 -6.83 -14.29
C TYR A 71 7.30 -6.17 -13.19
N LEU A 72 7.95 -5.52 -12.22
CA LEU A 72 7.25 -4.83 -11.13
C LEU A 72 6.45 -3.63 -11.64
N GLN A 73 6.99 -2.86 -12.59
CA GLN A 73 6.27 -1.74 -13.19
C GLN A 73 5.02 -2.21 -13.92
N ASP A 74 5.08 -3.33 -14.65
CA ASP A 74 3.94 -3.88 -15.35
C ASP A 74 2.90 -4.43 -14.36
N THR A 75 3.34 -5.23 -13.39
CA THR A 75 2.45 -5.92 -12.43
C THR A 75 1.77 -4.94 -11.47
N LEU A 76 2.50 -3.93 -10.98
CA LEU A 76 1.97 -2.98 -9.99
C LEU A 76 1.08 -1.90 -10.62
N LYS A 77 1.32 -1.52 -11.89
CA LYS A 77 0.39 -0.64 -12.64
C LYS A 77 -0.96 -1.32 -12.83
N SER A 78 -0.96 -2.62 -13.15
CA SER A 78 -2.20 -3.38 -13.31
C SER A 78 -3.00 -3.55 -12.01
N ALA A 79 -2.35 -3.48 -10.85
CA ALA A 79 -3.00 -3.60 -9.54
C ALA A 79 -3.53 -2.27 -8.98
N ALA A 80 -3.19 -1.14 -9.60
CA ALA A 80 -3.60 0.21 -9.19
C ALA A 80 -4.84 0.73 -9.96
N ASN A 81 -5.39 -0.07 -10.89
CA ASN A 81 -6.59 0.24 -11.67
C ASN A 81 -7.78 -0.61 -11.21
#